data_AF-A0A954RPZ0-F1
#
_entry.id   AF-A0A954RPZ0-F1
#
_cell.length_a   1.000
_cell.length_b   1.000
_cell.length_c   1.000
_cell.angle_alpha   90.00
_cell.angle_beta   90.00
_cell.angle_gamma   90.00
#
_symmetry.space_group_name_H-M   'P 1'
#
loop_
_entity.id
_entity.type
_entity.pdbx_description
1 polymer ?
#
loop_
_entity_poly.entity_id
_entity_poly.type
_entity_poly.pdbx_seq_one_letter_code
_entity_poly.pdbx_strand_id
1 'polypeptide(L)'
;AMINYLAGLVVAAHGDCCGKNLYLYRDTTGSGDWQTLPYDEDSAFGRGGVGLPEPYFVEQPGIYPGTDNSLIKALYDEVPGFKEMYLRRLRTLMDQFVQEPGTPAEQLYFEGRVRQIVEQMTPEGYLDNDKWGSWTTAPGTTNIVYSADGIPMWQDHVQLMLNEYFPARRNFLYNKLTEANGGQVLPPQTGTPQIDITAVDPTPASGNQDEEYIALTNPNAFAVDLSGWQVIGAVNHTFRPGTVLGAGKTIYVTPNITAFRARASGPSGGQQLLVQGNYSGHFSYQNTNLSLLSSVGVVVDTLTVAPALTPTQEYLRVSEVMYNPRSLPTDGRFDSQDFEYIEFINTSTTETLDLSQVAIADAVTFQFPAMELAPGATIVVAHNAAALRHRYGDTIPIAGEFGQTVDQYSLSNGGERITVQLGDRDIIQAFDYDDAWYPTTDGVGSSLEIRDPRASLNVWDAANGWRASSQQDGTPGQFGTEPLWDPNTNGVFDPADIDLVCAAIGSGDLRYDFNFDQQLDLADVTYLLKERNNIAYGDANFDGKFNSSDLVLVFQVGEYEDDVEKNSGWAEGDWNCDGDFTTADLVLAMQEGAFTVEANRPKARAAVL
;
A
#
# COMPACT_ATOMS: atom_id res chain seq x y z
N ALA A 1 12.85 22.01 -8.88
CA ALA A 1 13.59 22.32 -10.13
C ALA A 1 14.48 23.57 -10.00
N MET A 2 13.93 24.77 -9.81
CA MET A 2 14.71 26.03 -9.79
C MET A 2 15.85 26.06 -8.76
N ILE A 3 15.61 25.56 -7.54
CA ILE A 3 16.65 25.43 -6.50
C ILE A 3 17.87 24.65 -7.02
N ASN A 4 17.64 23.52 -7.69
CA ASN A 4 18.70 22.67 -8.22
C ASN A 4 19.48 23.35 -9.35
N TYR A 5 18.77 24.02 -10.26
CA TYR A 5 19.37 24.76 -11.36
C TYR A 5 20.30 25.87 -10.86
N LEU A 6 19.80 26.75 -9.98
CA LEU A 6 20.57 27.88 -9.46
C LEU A 6 21.78 27.41 -8.64
N ALA A 7 21.63 26.34 -7.85
CA ALA A 7 22.74 25.78 -7.08
C ALA A 7 23.80 25.15 -7.99
N GLY A 8 23.38 24.51 -9.07
CA GLY A 8 24.27 23.96 -10.10
C GLY A 8 25.13 25.04 -10.77
N LEU A 9 24.55 26.20 -11.11
CA LEU A 9 25.28 27.33 -11.68
C LEU A 9 26.41 27.81 -10.76
N VAL A 10 26.15 27.87 -9.45
CA VAL A 10 27.20 28.26 -8.48
C VAL A 10 28.29 27.19 -8.38
N VAL A 11 27.94 25.91 -8.36
CA VAL A 11 28.94 24.83 -8.34
C VAL A 11 29.81 24.85 -9.59
N ALA A 12 29.21 25.07 -10.76
CA ALA A 12 29.91 25.21 -12.03
C ALA A 12 30.66 26.54 -12.20
N ALA A 13 30.39 27.52 -11.33
CA ALA A 13 30.81 28.92 -11.47
C ALA A 13 30.40 29.53 -12.83
N HIS A 14 29.20 29.20 -13.31
CA HIS A 14 28.70 29.69 -14.58
C HIS A 14 28.35 31.17 -14.49
N GLY A 15 29.03 32.01 -15.28
CA GLY A 15 28.90 33.46 -15.23
C GLY A 15 27.92 34.06 -16.24
N ASP A 16 27.51 33.30 -17.26
CA ASP A 16 26.76 33.82 -18.41
C ASP A 16 25.27 33.44 -18.40
N CYS A 17 24.66 33.46 -17.21
CA CYS A 17 23.22 33.35 -17.00
C CYS A 17 22.66 34.73 -16.58
N CYS A 18 21.37 35.00 -16.38
CA CYS A 18 20.20 34.12 -16.44
C CYS A 18 19.08 34.76 -17.31
N GLY A 19 19.47 35.65 -18.23
CA GLY A 19 18.61 36.18 -19.31
C GLY A 19 18.79 35.44 -20.64
N LYS A 20 19.74 34.52 -20.72
CA LYS A 20 20.11 33.68 -21.87
C LYS A 20 20.70 32.36 -21.36
N ASN A 21 21.13 31.48 -22.26
CA ASN A 21 21.80 30.22 -21.94
C ASN A 21 20.91 29.29 -21.08
N LEU A 22 19.61 29.30 -21.41
CA LEU A 22 18.62 28.46 -20.79
C LEU A 22 17.43 28.22 -21.72
N TYR A 23 16.81 27.05 -21.58
CA TYR A 23 15.46 26.79 -22.08
C TYR A 23 14.48 26.74 -20.92
N LEU A 24 13.24 27.16 -21.19
CA LEU A 24 12.11 26.93 -20.28
C LEU A 24 11.28 25.77 -20.83
N TYR A 25 11.14 24.73 -20.01
CA TYR A 25 10.28 23.59 -20.28
C TYR A 25 9.06 23.67 -19.37
N ARG A 26 7.87 23.43 -19.94
CA ARG A 26 6.64 23.20 -19.18
C ARG A 26 6.17 21.78 -19.37
N ASP A 27 5.99 21.08 -18.25
CA ASP A 27 5.46 19.71 -18.25
C ASP A 27 3.94 19.67 -18.51
N THR A 28 3.54 20.00 -19.75
CA THR A 28 2.14 20.32 -20.06
C THR A 28 1.18 19.14 -19.89
N THR A 29 1.64 17.91 -20.12
CA THR A 29 0.83 16.69 -19.99
C THR A 29 0.99 15.99 -18.63
N GLY A 30 1.96 16.42 -17.83
CA GLY A 30 2.25 15.85 -16.51
C GLY A 30 1.89 16.83 -15.39
N SER A 31 2.89 17.37 -14.72
CA SER A 31 2.67 18.20 -13.52
C SER A 31 2.20 19.62 -13.82
N GLY A 32 2.28 20.09 -15.06
CA GLY A 32 2.01 21.48 -15.44
C GLY A 32 3.08 22.48 -14.97
N ASP A 33 4.14 22.02 -14.31
CA ASP A 33 5.20 22.86 -13.76
C ASP A 33 6.19 23.33 -14.82
N TRP A 34 6.77 24.50 -14.56
CA TRP A 34 7.89 25.03 -15.33
C TRP A 34 9.22 24.64 -14.70
N GLN A 35 10.19 24.32 -15.53
CA GLN A 35 11.58 24.13 -15.13
C GLN A 35 12.53 24.80 -16.12
N THR A 36 13.69 25.18 -15.61
CA THR A 36 14.79 25.70 -16.41
C THR A 36 15.73 24.57 -16.78
N LEU A 37 16.11 24.50 -18.05
CA LEU A 37 17.12 23.59 -18.57
C LEU A 37 18.37 24.40 -18.97
N PRO A 38 19.56 24.06 -18.45
CA PRO A 38 20.80 24.73 -18.82
C PRO A 38 21.12 24.52 -20.30
N TYR A 39 21.73 25.52 -20.94
CA TYR A 39 22.18 25.44 -22.33
C TYR A 39 23.39 26.36 -22.50
N ASP A 40 24.35 25.99 -23.34
CA ASP A 40 25.53 26.82 -23.62
C ASP A 40 26.34 27.15 -22.35
N GLU A 41 26.79 26.09 -21.68
CA GLU A 41 27.49 26.13 -20.39
C GLU A 41 29.03 26.11 -20.54
N ASP A 42 29.54 26.57 -21.69
CA ASP A 42 30.97 26.60 -22.00
C ASP A 42 31.73 27.65 -21.16
N SER A 43 31.03 28.67 -20.68
CA SER A 43 31.50 29.71 -19.75
C SER A 43 31.39 29.30 -18.27
N ALA A 44 31.68 28.03 -18.00
CA ALA A 44 31.79 27.45 -16.66
C ALA A 44 33.23 26.97 -16.39
N PHE A 45 33.51 26.60 -15.14
CA PHE A 45 34.76 25.95 -14.75
C PHE A 45 36.05 26.76 -15.06
N GLY A 46 35.99 28.08 -14.91
CA GLY A 46 37.19 28.94 -14.87
C GLY A 46 37.61 29.60 -16.19
N ARG A 47 36.79 29.51 -17.25
CA ARG A 47 37.03 30.18 -18.52
C ARG A 47 35.92 31.20 -18.82
N GLY A 48 36.29 32.47 -18.98
CA GLY A 48 35.34 33.53 -19.31
C GLY A 48 35.20 33.71 -20.82
N GLY A 49 34.29 32.97 -21.47
CA GLY A 49 33.86 33.19 -22.85
C GLY A 49 34.95 33.29 -23.93
N VAL A 50 34.52 33.55 -25.16
CA VAL A 50 35.40 33.68 -26.33
C VAL A 50 36.10 35.05 -26.31
N GLY A 51 37.44 35.07 -26.41
CA GLY A 51 38.20 36.31 -26.62
C GLY A 51 38.97 36.86 -25.41
N LEU A 52 38.83 36.28 -24.22
CA LEU A 52 39.59 36.71 -23.04
C LEU A 52 40.94 35.96 -22.97
N PRO A 53 42.07 36.69 -22.84
CA PRO A 53 43.42 36.12 -22.91
C PRO A 53 43.90 35.43 -21.62
N GLU A 54 43.14 35.47 -20.53
CA GLU A 54 43.58 34.99 -19.21
C GLU A 54 42.52 34.09 -18.55
N PRO A 55 42.91 33.02 -17.84
CA PRO A 55 41.99 32.25 -16.99
C PRO A 55 41.37 33.16 -15.91
N TYR A 56 40.07 33.02 -15.68
CA TYR A 56 39.36 33.87 -14.71
C TYR A 56 39.67 33.40 -13.29
N PHE A 57 40.53 34.12 -12.59
CA PHE A 57 40.87 33.82 -11.21
C PHE A 57 39.76 34.27 -10.23
N VAL A 58 39.00 33.27 -9.78
CA VAL A 58 38.47 33.04 -8.41
C VAL A 58 37.38 34.00 -7.86
N GLU A 59 37.23 35.25 -8.31
CA GLU A 59 36.27 36.20 -7.71
C GLU A 59 35.15 36.69 -8.65
N GLN A 60 34.14 35.84 -8.94
CA GLN A 60 32.81 36.19 -9.51
C GLN A 60 31.77 35.06 -9.24
N PRO A 61 30.46 35.28 -9.43
CA PRO A 61 29.59 36.24 -8.74
C PRO A 61 29.31 35.77 -7.29
N GLY A 62 28.59 36.56 -6.51
CA GLY A 62 28.08 36.13 -5.20
C GLY A 62 27.24 34.85 -5.29
N ILE A 63 26.86 34.27 -4.16
CA ILE A 63 26.12 33.00 -4.09
C ILE A 63 24.66 33.09 -4.56
N TYR A 64 24.24 34.16 -5.24
CA TYR A 64 22.87 34.35 -5.74
C TYR A 64 22.92 34.73 -7.23
N PRO A 65 23.02 33.74 -8.14
CA PRO A 65 23.03 34.01 -9.58
C PRO A 65 21.66 34.50 -10.07
N GLY A 66 21.64 35.27 -11.17
CA GLY A 66 20.41 35.67 -11.85
C GLY A 66 19.54 36.68 -11.11
N THR A 67 20.10 37.48 -10.19
CA THR A 67 19.35 38.53 -9.47
C THR A 67 18.87 39.69 -10.35
N ASP A 68 19.41 39.80 -11.57
CA ASP A 68 18.97 40.67 -12.64
C ASP A 68 17.77 40.12 -13.43
N ASN A 69 17.49 38.81 -13.33
CA ASN A 69 16.27 38.19 -13.86
C ASN A 69 15.12 38.37 -12.85
N SER A 70 14.03 39.01 -13.27
CA SER A 70 12.91 39.34 -12.38
C SER A 70 12.24 38.14 -11.74
N LEU A 71 12.13 37.00 -12.44
CA LEU A 71 11.55 35.78 -11.89
C LEU A 71 12.46 35.21 -10.79
N ILE A 72 13.76 35.06 -11.08
CA ILE A 72 14.73 34.51 -10.13
C ILE A 72 14.87 35.43 -8.91
N LYS A 73 14.90 36.75 -9.13
CA LYS A 73 14.87 37.75 -8.06
C LYS A 73 13.64 37.58 -7.17
N ALA A 74 12.45 37.43 -7.75
CA ALA A 74 11.23 37.21 -6.99
C ALA A 74 11.26 35.89 -6.18
N LEU A 75 11.84 34.82 -6.73
CA LEU A 75 12.05 33.58 -5.97
C LEU A 75 12.89 33.82 -4.71
N TYR A 76 13.98 34.59 -4.83
CA TYR A 76 14.84 34.91 -3.69
C TYR A 76 14.20 35.84 -2.66
N ASP A 77 13.41 36.81 -3.11
CA ASP A 77 12.94 37.90 -2.24
C ASP A 77 11.53 37.69 -1.71
N GLU A 78 10.68 36.97 -2.43
CA GLU A 78 9.25 36.87 -2.15
C GLU A 78 8.78 35.47 -1.76
N VAL A 79 9.48 34.40 -2.16
CA VAL A 79 9.06 33.02 -1.83
C VAL A 79 9.56 32.62 -0.44
N PRO A 80 8.67 32.37 0.55
CA PRO A 80 9.09 32.05 1.91
C PRO A 80 9.93 30.78 1.98
N GLY A 81 11.10 30.87 2.63
CA GLY A 81 12.02 29.74 2.81
C GLY A 81 12.86 29.38 1.58
N PHE A 82 12.69 30.06 0.43
CA PHE A 82 13.42 29.70 -0.80
C PHE A 82 14.95 29.81 -0.65
N LYS A 83 15.45 30.91 -0.07
CA LYS A 83 16.90 31.11 0.16
C LYS A 83 17.50 30.01 1.03
N GLU A 84 16.81 29.61 2.08
CA GLU A 84 17.24 28.54 2.99
C GLU A 84 17.34 27.20 2.24
N MET A 85 16.29 26.84 1.50
CA MET A 85 16.25 25.61 0.69
C MET A 85 17.33 25.62 -0.39
N TYR A 86 17.55 26.76 -1.02
CA TYR A 86 18.60 26.97 -2.01
C TYR A 86 20.01 26.78 -1.43
N LEU A 87 20.31 27.41 -0.29
CA LEU A 87 21.62 27.30 0.36
C LEU A 87 21.88 25.88 0.87
N ARG A 88 20.85 25.18 1.36
CA ARG A 88 20.93 23.75 1.68
C ARG A 88 21.29 22.94 0.44
N ARG A 89 20.61 23.17 -0.69
CA ARG A 89 20.94 22.44 -1.93
C ARG A 89 22.35 22.74 -2.43
N LEU A 90 22.77 24.00 -2.39
CA LEU A 90 24.13 24.40 -2.75
C LEU A 90 25.15 23.64 -1.89
N ARG A 91 24.91 23.56 -0.58
CA ARG A 91 25.76 22.77 0.31
C ARG A 91 25.81 21.29 -0.08
N THR A 92 24.66 20.66 -0.35
CA THR A 92 24.61 19.26 -0.81
C THR A 92 25.44 19.05 -2.07
N LEU A 93 25.32 19.93 -3.07
CA LEU A 93 26.06 19.82 -4.31
C LEU A 93 27.56 20.09 -4.13
N MET A 94 27.94 20.99 -3.22
CA MET A 94 29.33 21.19 -2.82
C MET A 94 29.92 19.90 -2.27
N ASP A 95 29.27 19.29 -1.28
CA ASP A 95 29.74 18.06 -0.65
C ASP A 95 29.80 16.89 -1.65
N GLN A 96 28.86 16.82 -2.60
CA GLN A 96 28.81 15.77 -3.61
C GLN A 96 29.85 15.91 -4.73
N PHE A 97 30.05 17.13 -5.25
CA PHE A 97 30.77 17.32 -6.51
C PHE A 97 32.06 18.13 -6.39
N VAL A 98 32.11 19.11 -5.47
CA VAL A 98 33.31 19.94 -5.25
C VAL A 98 34.24 19.28 -4.25
N GLN A 99 33.64 18.74 -3.19
CA GLN A 99 34.25 18.06 -2.04
C GLN A 99 35.21 18.94 -1.24
N GLU A 100 35.42 18.62 0.02
CA GLU A 100 36.14 19.49 0.96
C GLU A 100 37.66 19.60 0.66
N PRO A 101 38.32 20.72 1.04
CA PRO A 101 39.78 20.80 0.98
C PRO A 101 40.43 19.63 1.72
N GLY A 102 41.33 18.91 1.05
CA GLY A 102 42.02 17.73 1.60
C GLY A 102 41.43 16.39 1.20
N THR A 103 40.31 16.34 0.46
CA THR A 103 39.81 15.10 -0.15
C THR A 103 40.90 14.46 -1.05
N PRO A 104 41.18 13.15 -0.91
CA PRO A 104 42.16 12.45 -1.73
C PRO A 104 41.87 12.56 -3.23
N ALA A 105 42.92 12.65 -4.05
CA ALA A 105 42.80 12.96 -5.48
C ALA A 105 41.97 11.94 -6.27
N GLU A 106 41.96 10.68 -5.84
CA GLU A 106 41.18 9.58 -6.41
C GLU A 106 39.69 9.64 -6.07
N GLN A 107 39.30 10.42 -5.06
CA GLN A 107 37.91 10.60 -4.65
C GLN A 107 37.29 11.87 -5.26
N LEU A 108 38.11 12.79 -5.79
CA LEU A 108 37.66 14.05 -6.39
C LEU A 108 36.80 13.83 -7.64
N TYR A 109 35.53 14.23 -7.59
CA TYR A 109 34.53 13.97 -8.61
C TYR A 109 34.82 14.71 -9.91
N PHE A 110 34.89 16.05 -9.88
CA PHE A 110 35.08 16.84 -11.10
C PHE A 110 36.44 16.55 -11.74
N GLU A 111 37.51 16.54 -10.95
CA GLU A 111 38.85 16.21 -11.43
C GLU A 111 38.92 14.79 -12.00
N GLY A 112 38.27 13.82 -11.35
CA GLY A 112 38.14 12.45 -11.85
C GLY A 112 37.38 12.39 -13.18
N ARG A 113 36.26 13.12 -13.29
CA ARG A 113 35.45 13.17 -14.51
C ARG A 113 36.19 13.85 -15.67
N VAL A 114 36.93 14.92 -15.41
CA VAL A 114 37.78 15.58 -16.40
C VAL A 114 38.84 14.61 -16.91
N ARG A 115 39.54 13.87 -16.03
CA ARG A 115 40.53 12.86 -16.45
C ARG A 115 39.92 11.79 -17.34
N GLN A 116 38.73 11.28 -17.02
CA GLN A 116 38.03 10.29 -17.84
C GLN A 116 37.68 10.83 -19.25
N ILE A 117 37.18 12.06 -19.33
CA ILE A 117 36.83 12.69 -20.60
C ILE A 117 38.09 12.93 -21.43
N VAL A 118 39.14 13.45 -20.80
CA VAL A 118 40.43 13.72 -21.45
C VAL A 118 41.05 12.44 -21.99
N GLU A 119 41.06 11.35 -21.23
CA GLU A 119 41.56 10.05 -21.68
C GLU A 119 40.86 9.59 -22.96
N GLN A 120 39.53 9.72 -23.02
CA GLN A 120 38.74 9.34 -24.20
C GLN A 120 38.98 10.27 -25.40
N MET A 121 39.19 11.56 -25.16
CA MET A 121 39.41 12.55 -26.22
C MET A 121 40.85 12.61 -26.72
N THR A 122 41.82 12.08 -25.96
CA THR A 122 43.26 12.31 -26.23
C THR A 122 43.71 11.82 -27.61
N PRO A 123 43.37 10.59 -28.06
CA PRO A 123 43.85 10.09 -29.36
C PRO A 123 43.41 10.99 -30.52
N GLU A 124 42.12 11.33 -30.59
CA GLU A 124 41.56 12.21 -31.61
C GLU A 124 41.98 13.67 -31.41
N GLY A 125 42.12 14.13 -30.17
CA GLY A 125 42.52 15.49 -29.84
C GLY A 125 43.91 15.86 -30.34
N TYR A 126 44.85 14.89 -30.37
CA TYR A 126 46.14 15.10 -31.03
C TYR A 126 46.02 15.18 -32.55
N LEU A 127 45.26 14.27 -33.17
CA LEU A 127 45.06 14.28 -34.63
C LEU A 127 44.36 15.56 -35.10
N ASP A 128 43.37 16.03 -34.35
CA ASP A 128 42.64 17.27 -34.63
C ASP A 128 43.55 18.49 -34.47
N ASN A 129 44.31 18.56 -33.37
CA ASN A 129 45.28 19.63 -33.13
C ASN A 129 46.39 19.66 -34.20
N ASP A 130 46.91 18.52 -34.65
CA ASP A 130 47.94 18.47 -35.69
C ASP A 130 47.40 18.94 -37.05
N LYS A 131 46.11 18.69 -37.32
CA LYS A 131 45.46 19.07 -38.58
C LYS A 131 45.00 20.52 -38.60
N TRP A 132 44.45 21.02 -37.49
CA TRP A 132 43.75 22.31 -37.44
C TRP A 132 44.35 23.32 -36.47
N GLY A 133 45.21 22.88 -35.55
CA GLY A 133 45.74 23.71 -34.47
C GLY A 133 44.72 24.00 -33.36
N SER A 134 44.96 25.07 -32.61
CA SER A 134 44.07 25.55 -31.55
C SER A 134 43.63 26.99 -31.83
N TRP A 135 42.45 27.38 -31.34
CA TRP A 135 41.94 28.75 -31.45
C TRP A 135 42.80 29.71 -30.62
N THR A 136 43.38 30.72 -31.28
CA THR A 136 43.99 31.89 -30.63
C THR A 136 43.06 33.09 -30.73
N THR A 137 43.07 33.97 -29.74
CA THR A 137 42.24 35.18 -29.67
C THR A 137 42.79 36.34 -30.52
N ALA A 138 43.82 36.12 -31.35
CA ALA A 138 44.33 37.13 -32.27
C ALA A 138 43.64 37.01 -33.64
N PRO A 139 43.05 38.10 -34.19
CA PRO A 139 42.48 38.07 -35.53
C PRO A 139 43.54 37.72 -36.58
N GLY A 140 43.37 36.60 -37.29
CA GLY A 140 44.11 36.29 -38.51
C GLY A 140 45.33 35.38 -38.41
N THR A 141 45.53 34.64 -37.30
CA THR A 141 46.65 33.69 -37.20
C THR A 141 46.21 32.23 -37.41
N THR A 142 46.71 31.61 -38.48
CA THR A 142 46.49 30.19 -38.84
C THR A 142 47.61 29.27 -38.37
N ASN A 143 48.05 29.33 -37.09
CA ASN A 143 49.17 28.50 -36.65
C ASN A 143 48.95 27.80 -35.31
N ILE A 144 49.39 26.54 -35.29
CA ILE A 144 49.52 25.64 -34.14
C ILE A 144 50.33 26.36 -33.05
N VAL A 145 49.73 26.53 -31.87
CA VAL A 145 50.44 27.04 -30.70
C VAL A 145 50.48 25.90 -29.69
N TYR A 146 51.70 25.43 -29.41
CA TYR A 146 52.00 24.69 -28.20
C TYR A 146 52.20 25.70 -27.05
N SER A 147 51.91 25.32 -25.81
CA SER A 147 52.36 26.09 -24.65
C SER A 147 53.88 26.26 -24.69
N ALA A 148 54.43 27.14 -23.84
CA ALA A 148 55.88 27.36 -23.77
C ALA A 148 56.70 26.06 -23.58
N ASP A 149 56.06 25.00 -23.08
CA ASP A 149 56.63 23.68 -22.80
C ASP A 149 56.37 22.63 -23.91
N GLY A 150 55.81 23.01 -25.06
CA GLY A 150 55.59 22.09 -26.19
C GLY A 150 54.35 21.20 -26.07
N ILE A 151 53.39 21.57 -25.21
CA ILE A 151 52.13 20.82 -24.99
C ILE A 151 50.99 21.48 -25.78
N PRO A 152 50.08 20.73 -26.44
CA PRO A 152 48.90 21.31 -27.08
C PRO A 152 48.09 22.19 -26.10
N MET A 153 47.66 23.38 -26.54
CA MET A 153 46.94 24.33 -25.67
C MET A 153 45.72 23.75 -24.95
N TRP A 154 45.03 22.78 -25.54
CA TRP A 154 43.88 22.15 -24.87
C TRP A 154 44.30 21.32 -23.65
N GLN A 155 45.48 20.68 -23.69
CA GLN A 155 46.03 19.94 -22.55
C GLN A 155 46.57 20.86 -21.46
N ASP A 156 47.18 21.97 -21.85
CA ASP A 156 47.62 23.01 -20.92
C ASP A 156 46.44 23.56 -20.11
N HIS A 157 45.32 23.88 -20.77
CA HIS A 157 44.10 24.29 -20.08
C HIS A 157 43.49 23.20 -19.18
N VAL A 158 43.59 21.93 -19.55
CA VAL A 158 43.18 20.83 -18.66
C VAL A 158 44.03 20.83 -17.40
N GLN A 159 45.35 21.04 -17.51
CA GLN A 159 46.24 21.11 -16.36
C GLN A 159 45.91 22.31 -15.47
N LEU A 160 45.67 23.49 -16.05
CA LEU A 160 45.22 24.68 -15.31
C LEU A 160 43.89 24.42 -14.57
N MET A 161 42.93 23.78 -15.25
CA MET A 161 41.64 23.44 -14.67
C MET A 161 41.78 22.52 -13.45
N LEU A 162 42.60 21.47 -13.58
CA LEU A 162 42.83 20.47 -12.53
C LEU A 162 43.68 20.98 -11.36
N ASN A 163 44.75 21.72 -11.65
CA ASN A 163 45.78 22.07 -10.66
C ASN A 163 45.55 23.44 -10.02
N GLU A 164 44.83 24.35 -10.69
CA GLU A 164 44.62 25.71 -10.21
C GLU A 164 43.14 26.00 -9.95
N TYR A 165 42.28 25.82 -10.95
CA TYR A 165 40.87 26.21 -10.84
C TYR A 165 40.10 25.44 -9.78
N PHE A 166 40.03 24.10 -9.86
CA PHE A 166 39.24 23.32 -8.91
C PHE A 166 39.73 23.48 -7.46
N PRO A 167 41.05 23.44 -7.16
CA PRO A 167 41.56 23.74 -5.82
C PRO A 167 41.18 25.15 -5.33
N ALA A 168 41.31 26.18 -6.18
CA ALA A 168 40.94 27.54 -5.81
C ALA A 168 39.43 27.69 -5.57
N ARG A 169 38.60 27.09 -6.44
CA ARG A 169 37.13 27.14 -6.32
C ARG A 169 36.65 26.43 -5.07
N ARG A 170 37.21 25.25 -4.78
CA ARG A 170 36.96 24.51 -3.55
C ARG A 170 37.27 25.33 -2.32
N ASN A 171 38.47 25.93 -2.27
CA ASN A 171 38.88 26.80 -1.17
C ASN A 171 37.94 28.00 -1.02
N PHE A 172 37.53 28.63 -2.12
CA PHE A 172 36.57 29.74 -2.08
C PHE A 172 35.22 29.33 -1.49
N LEU A 173 34.62 28.24 -1.96
CA LEU A 173 33.31 27.78 -1.51
C LEU A 173 33.35 27.33 -0.03
N TYR A 174 34.34 26.55 0.38
CA TYR A 174 34.41 26.00 1.75
C TYR A 174 34.97 26.99 2.77
N ASN A 175 36.03 27.72 2.44
CA ASN A 175 36.77 28.53 3.42
C ASN A 175 36.42 30.03 3.38
N LYS A 176 35.63 30.50 2.40
CA LYS A 176 35.09 31.87 2.41
C LYS A 176 33.56 31.94 2.54
N LEU A 177 32.83 31.04 1.88
CA LEU A 177 31.37 31.19 1.73
C LEU A 177 30.51 30.42 2.73
N THR A 178 31.11 29.55 3.55
CA THR A 178 30.39 28.85 4.62
C THR A 178 30.15 29.75 5.83
N GLU A 179 29.06 29.49 6.56
CA GLU A 179 28.72 30.23 7.80
C GLU A 179 29.86 30.22 8.83
N ALA A 180 30.58 29.09 8.96
CA ALA A 180 31.73 28.96 9.86
C ALA A 180 32.85 29.97 9.58
N ASN A 181 32.91 30.50 8.35
CA ASN A 181 33.90 31.47 7.90
C ASN A 181 33.28 32.85 7.59
N GLY A 182 32.07 33.13 8.11
CA GLY A 182 31.39 34.41 7.93
C GLY A 182 30.60 34.55 6.62
N GLY A 183 30.45 33.47 5.85
CA GLY A 183 29.56 33.39 4.70
C GLY A 183 28.12 32.98 5.04
N GLN A 184 27.38 32.45 4.07
CA GLN A 184 25.96 32.07 4.22
C GLN A 184 25.66 30.63 3.80
N VAL A 185 26.62 29.89 3.24
CA VAL A 185 26.43 28.48 2.89
C VAL A 185 26.34 27.67 4.18
N LEU A 186 25.25 26.93 4.30
CA LEU A 186 24.92 26.17 5.50
C LEU A 186 25.98 25.10 5.85
N PRO A 187 26.05 24.67 7.12
CA PRO A 187 26.82 23.49 7.53
C PRO A 187 26.36 22.23 6.78
N PRO A 188 27.22 21.18 6.70
CA PRO A 188 26.87 19.94 6.03
C PRO A 188 25.62 19.32 6.65
N GLN A 189 24.82 18.62 5.84
CA GLN A 189 23.73 17.80 6.37
C GLN A 189 24.35 16.54 6.96
N THR A 190 24.44 16.47 8.30
CA THR A 190 25.05 15.34 9.01
C THR A 190 24.00 14.32 9.42
N GLY A 191 24.32 13.03 9.29
CA GLY A 191 23.42 11.94 9.67
C GLY A 191 22.15 11.88 8.81
N THR A 192 21.07 11.34 9.39
CA THR A 192 19.75 11.28 8.76
C THR A 192 18.80 12.18 9.56
N PRO A 193 18.55 13.44 9.13
CA PRO A 193 17.61 14.32 9.81
C PRO A 193 16.21 13.71 9.85
N GLN A 194 15.47 13.95 10.93
CA GLN A 194 14.09 13.46 11.05
C GLN A 194 13.17 14.19 10.05
N ILE A 195 12.26 13.46 9.43
CA ILE A 195 11.15 13.99 8.62
C ILE A 195 9.93 13.14 8.98
N ASP A 196 8.82 13.78 9.32
CA ASP A 196 7.65 13.10 9.84
C ASP A 196 6.57 12.94 8.77
N ILE A 197 5.98 11.75 8.67
CA ILE A 197 4.75 11.49 7.92
C ILE A 197 3.59 12.02 8.77
N THR A 198 3.15 13.24 8.46
CA THR A 198 2.20 13.99 9.31
C THR A 198 0.73 13.82 8.96
N ALA A 199 0.43 13.49 7.71
CA ALA A 199 -0.93 13.18 7.29
C ALA A 199 -0.93 12.35 6.01
N VAL A 200 -2.01 11.60 5.82
CA VAL A 200 -2.34 10.90 4.58
C VAL A 200 -3.82 11.14 4.29
N ASP A 201 -4.19 11.08 3.03
CA ASP A 201 -5.60 11.01 2.61
C ASP A 201 -5.77 9.83 1.66
N PRO A 202 -5.92 8.60 2.20
CA PRO A 202 -6.00 7.38 1.42
C PRO A 202 -7.36 7.19 0.76
N THR A 203 -8.36 8.01 1.09
CA THR A 203 -9.72 7.91 0.56
C THR A 203 -10.27 9.30 0.28
N PRO A 204 -9.83 9.94 -0.83
CA PRO A 204 -10.28 11.28 -1.17
C PRO A 204 -11.80 11.38 -1.19
N ALA A 205 -12.36 12.45 -0.62
CA ALA A 205 -13.81 12.62 -0.50
C ALA A 205 -14.56 12.65 -1.85
N SER A 206 -13.84 12.86 -2.96
CA SER A 206 -14.37 12.78 -4.33
C SER A 206 -14.54 11.35 -4.84
N GLY A 207 -13.96 10.35 -4.16
CA GLY A 207 -13.79 8.99 -4.67
C GLY A 207 -12.71 8.84 -5.74
N ASN A 208 -12.04 9.93 -6.13
CA ASN A 208 -10.98 9.90 -7.13
C ASN A 208 -9.64 9.61 -6.47
N GLN A 209 -9.16 8.37 -6.59
CA GLN A 209 -7.91 7.95 -5.96
C GLN A 209 -6.67 8.70 -6.47
N ASP A 210 -6.72 9.32 -7.65
CA ASP A 210 -5.64 10.18 -8.15
C ASP A 210 -5.44 11.46 -7.30
N GLU A 211 -6.41 11.79 -6.44
CA GLU A 211 -6.37 12.95 -5.55
C GLU A 211 -5.73 12.64 -4.18
N GLU A 212 -5.44 11.38 -3.87
CA GLU A 212 -4.84 10.99 -2.59
C GLU A 212 -3.46 11.64 -2.38
N TYR A 213 -3.02 11.71 -1.12
CA TYR A 213 -1.71 12.28 -0.82
C TYR A 213 -1.05 11.75 0.46
N ILE A 214 0.25 12.02 0.54
CA ILE A 214 1.10 11.89 1.72
C ILE A 214 1.68 13.27 2.05
N ALA A 215 1.53 13.73 3.28
CA ALA A 215 2.11 14.98 3.77
C ALA A 215 3.33 14.70 4.67
N LEU A 216 4.51 15.08 4.20
CA LEU A 216 5.75 14.98 4.96
C LEU A 216 6.15 16.36 5.51
N THR A 217 6.40 16.45 6.81
CA THR A 217 6.78 17.71 7.46
C THR A 217 8.21 17.63 7.98
N ASN A 218 8.96 18.71 7.80
CA ASN A 218 10.29 18.86 8.39
C ASN A 218 10.17 19.47 9.80
N PRO A 219 10.33 18.69 10.89
CA PRO A 219 10.25 19.22 12.25
C PRO A 219 11.52 20.00 12.66
N ASN A 220 12.60 19.93 11.87
CA ASN A 220 13.87 20.55 12.21
C ASN A 220 13.82 22.08 12.05
N ALA A 221 14.72 22.76 12.77
CA ALA A 221 14.94 24.21 12.65
C ALA A 221 15.79 24.61 11.42
N PHE A 222 16.06 23.66 10.51
CA PHE A 222 16.86 23.87 9.31
C PHE A 222 16.27 23.10 8.13
N ALA A 223 16.49 23.60 6.91
CA ALA A 223 16.09 22.93 5.68
C ALA A 223 16.82 21.59 5.49
N VAL A 224 16.11 20.57 5.00
CA VAL A 224 16.63 19.22 4.73
C VAL A 224 16.55 18.92 3.23
N ASP A 225 17.64 18.45 2.64
CA ASP A 225 17.66 17.96 1.26
C ASP A 225 17.22 16.49 1.22
N LEU A 226 16.09 16.24 0.55
CA LEU A 226 15.44 14.94 0.38
C LEU A 226 15.81 14.28 -0.95
N SER A 227 16.78 14.81 -1.70
CA SER A 227 17.19 14.25 -3.00
C SER A 227 17.52 12.76 -2.89
N GLY A 228 16.80 11.92 -3.64
CA GLY A 228 16.99 10.47 -3.66
C GLY A 228 16.40 9.72 -2.46
N TRP A 229 15.72 10.39 -1.53
CA TRP A 229 14.93 9.74 -0.49
C TRP A 229 13.73 9.02 -1.12
N GLN A 230 13.15 8.06 -0.40
CA GLN A 230 12.09 7.21 -0.93
C GLN A 230 10.92 7.09 0.04
N VAL A 231 9.70 7.04 -0.50
CA VAL A 231 8.53 6.51 0.21
C VAL A 231 8.27 5.14 -0.39
N ILE A 232 8.15 4.12 0.45
CA ILE A 232 7.89 2.73 0.03
C ILE A 232 6.79 2.09 0.89
N GLY A 233 6.31 0.91 0.48
CA GLY A 233 5.26 0.17 1.16
C GLY A 233 3.96 0.30 0.37
N ALA A 234 2.98 1.01 0.91
CA ALA A 234 1.68 1.18 0.28
C ALA A 234 1.75 1.85 -1.10
N VAL A 235 2.67 2.80 -1.25
CA VAL A 235 2.99 3.47 -2.52
C VAL A 235 4.49 3.59 -2.66
N ASN A 236 4.98 3.81 -3.90
CA ASN A 236 6.40 3.93 -4.18
C ASN A 236 6.75 5.26 -4.84
N HIS A 237 7.60 6.05 -4.19
CA HIS A 237 8.08 7.34 -4.67
C HIS A 237 9.58 7.49 -4.44
N THR A 238 10.29 8.13 -5.37
CA THR A 238 11.67 8.58 -5.16
C THR A 238 11.74 10.08 -5.41
N PHE A 239 12.19 10.82 -4.40
CA PHE A 239 12.29 12.26 -4.46
C PHE A 239 13.36 12.70 -5.47
N ARG A 240 12.95 13.55 -6.42
CA ARG A 240 13.82 14.09 -7.46
C ARG A 240 14.98 14.91 -6.87
N PRO A 241 16.15 14.94 -7.52
CA PRO A 241 17.24 15.82 -7.12
C PRO A 241 16.83 17.30 -7.00
N GLY A 242 17.25 17.93 -5.90
CA GLY A 242 16.87 19.29 -5.54
C GLY A 242 15.51 19.43 -4.87
N THR A 243 14.96 18.33 -4.35
CA THR A 243 13.82 18.37 -3.42
C THR A 243 14.36 18.76 -2.05
N VAL A 244 14.17 20.01 -1.65
CA VAL A 244 14.59 20.50 -0.34
C VAL A 244 13.37 20.99 0.41
N LEU A 245 13.25 20.57 1.67
CA LEU A 245 12.14 20.93 2.55
C LEU A 245 12.64 21.91 3.62
N GLY A 246 12.16 23.16 3.57
CA GLY A 246 12.53 24.20 4.55
C GLY A 246 12.12 23.86 5.99
N ALA A 247 12.68 24.57 6.97
CA ALA A 247 12.35 24.37 8.39
C ALA A 247 10.84 24.54 8.66
N GLY A 248 10.22 23.57 9.33
CA GLY A 248 8.77 23.59 9.65
C GLY A 248 7.84 23.55 8.43
N LYS A 249 8.35 23.23 7.24
CA LYS A 249 7.55 23.17 6.00
C LYS A 249 7.07 21.74 5.72
N THR A 250 5.99 21.66 4.96
CA THR A 250 5.37 20.41 4.52
C THR A 250 5.46 20.29 3.00
N ILE A 251 5.79 19.08 2.53
CA ILE A 251 5.67 18.66 1.13
C ILE A 251 4.56 17.63 1.01
N TYR A 252 3.76 17.77 -0.04
CA TYR A 252 2.72 16.80 -0.40
C TYR A 252 3.23 15.92 -1.53
N VAL A 253 3.06 14.61 -1.39
CA VAL A 253 3.37 13.60 -2.39
C VAL A 253 2.07 12.96 -2.85
N THR A 254 1.83 12.86 -4.16
CA THR A 254 0.54 12.45 -4.73
C THR A 254 0.73 11.59 -6.00
N PRO A 255 -0.19 10.68 -6.37
CA PRO A 255 -0.03 9.91 -7.61
C PRO A 255 -0.21 10.80 -8.84
N ASN A 256 -1.04 11.85 -8.75
CA ASN A 256 -1.31 12.76 -9.86
C ASN A 256 -1.39 14.22 -9.39
N ILE A 257 -0.38 15.01 -9.74
CA ILE A 257 -0.26 16.42 -9.33
C ILE A 257 -1.43 17.27 -9.87
N THR A 258 -1.92 16.95 -11.07
CA THR A 258 -3.03 17.71 -11.69
C THR A 258 -4.35 17.43 -10.96
N ALA A 259 -4.63 16.17 -10.62
CA ALA A 259 -5.80 15.79 -9.84
C ALA A 259 -5.75 16.37 -8.42
N PHE A 260 -4.62 16.22 -7.72
CA PHE A 260 -4.41 16.83 -6.40
C PHE A 260 -4.69 18.34 -6.38
N ARG A 261 -4.27 19.07 -7.42
CA ARG A 261 -4.52 20.51 -7.51
C ARG A 261 -6.00 20.84 -7.77
N ALA A 262 -6.74 19.94 -8.38
CA ALA A 262 -8.15 20.09 -8.70
C ALA A 262 -9.10 19.73 -7.54
N ARG A 263 -8.57 19.17 -6.44
CA ARG A 263 -9.33 18.81 -5.23
C ARG A 263 -10.25 19.95 -4.78
N ALA A 264 -11.48 19.58 -4.41
CA ALA A 264 -12.51 20.53 -3.96
C ALA A 264 -12.22 21.08 -2.54
N SER A 265 -11.52 20.32 -1.71
CA SER A 265 -11.12 20.69 -0.35
C SER A 265 -9.60 20.64 -0.19
N GLY A 266 -9.08 21.49 0.70
CA GLY A 266 -7.65 21.53 1.01
C GLY A 266 -7.15 20.21 1.61
N PRO A 267 -5.89 19.82 1.34
CA PRO A 267 -4.91 20.52 0.52
C PRO A 267 -5.21 20.46 -0.99
N SER A 268 -5.02 21.58 -1.70
CA SER A 268 -5.39 21.74 -3.12
C SER A 268 -4.59 22.86 -3.81
N GLY A 269 -4.90 23.16 -5.08
CA GLY A 269 -4.26 24.23 -5.85
C GLY A 269 -4.49 25.63 -5.26
N GLY A 270 -3.61 26.58 -5.60
CA GLY A 270 -3.73 27.98 -5.19
C GLY A 270 -3.22 28.31 -3.77
N GLN A 271 -2.78 27.30 -3.01
CA GLN A 271 -2.34 27.43 -1.62
C GLN A 271 -0.81 27.58 -1.44
N GLN A 272 -0.05 27.70 -2.55
CA GLN A 272 1.42 27.76 -2.54
C GLN A 272 2.09 26.55 -1.84
N LEU A 273 1.49 25.37 -1.93
CA LEU A 273 2.03 24.14 -1.36
C LEU A 273 3.22 23.61 -2.17
N LEU A 274 4.21 23.04 -1.49
CA LEU A 274 5.25 22.25 -2.15
C LEU A 274 4.65 20.87 -2.47
N VAL A 275 4.62 20.53 -3.76
CA VAL A 275 4.03 19.27 -4.23
C VAL A 275 5.05 18.55 -5.09
N GLN A 276 5.19 17.25 -4.86
CA GLN A 276 5.81 16.31 -5.78
C GLN A 276 4.82 15.19 -6.05
N GLY A 277 4.95 14.49 -7.17
CA GLY A 277 4.00 13.42 -7.44
C GLY A 277 4.47 12.47 -8.50
N ASN A 278 3.51 11.71 -9.04
CA ASN A 278 3.72 10.53 -9.86
C ASN A 278 4.42 9.42 -9.06
N TYR A 279 4.02 9.22 -7.80
CA TYR A 279 4.33 7.95 -7.16
C TYR A 279 3.54 6.82 -7.83
N SER A 280 4.02 5.59 -7.74
CA SER A 280 3.33 4.42 -8.27
C SER A 280 2.57 3.68 -7.18
N GLY A 281 1.48 3.02 -7.58
CA GLY A 281 0.51 2.42 -6.67
C GLY A 281 -0.47 3.46 -6.13
N HIS A 282 -1.42 2.97 -5.34
CA HIS A 282 -2.36 3.76 -4.56
C HIS A 282 -2.47 3.15 -3.16
N PHE A 283 -2.97 3.93 -2.20
CA PHE A 283 -3.37 3.33 -0.93
C PHE A 283 -4.41 2.24 -1.18
N SER A 284 -4.24 1.10 -0.51
CA SER A 284 -5.25 0.05 -0.52
C SER A 284 -5.35 -0.60 0.85
N TYR A 285 -6.46 -1.29 1.09
CA TYR A 285 -6.73 -1.99 2.35
C TYR A 285 -5.78 -3.16 2.63
N GLN A 286 -5.16 -3.72 1.59
CA GLN A 286 -4.13 -4.76 1.71
C GLN A 286 -2.74 -4.17 1.98
N ASN A 287 -2.57 -2.86 1.73
CA ASN A 287 -1.29 -2.17 1.76
C ASN A 287 -1.38 -0.92 2.66
N THR A 288 -1.23 -1.14 3.96
CA THR A 288 -1.44 -0.12 5.00
C THR A 288 -0.14 0.52 5.48
N ASN A 289 1.02 -0.07 5.21
CA ASN A 289 2.30 0.40 5.76
C ASN A 289 3.04 1.33 4.81
N LEU A 290 3.47 2.49 5.31
CA LEU A 290 4.39 3.41 4.66
C LEU A 290 5.71 3.44 5.42
N SER A 291 6.80 3.49 4.68
CA SER A 291 8.13 3.77 5.20
C SER A 291 8.78 4.89 4.41
N LEU A 292 9.25 5.92 5.09
CA LEU A 292 10.10 6.96 4.55
C LEU A 292 11.57 6.56 4.76
N LEU A 293 12.31 6.42 3.67
CA LEU A 293 13.73 6.05 3.68
C LEU A 293 14.57 7.22 3.22
N SER A 294 15.71 7.42 3.87
CA SER A 294 16.72 8.37 3.42
C SER A 294 17.42 7.89 2.14
N SER A 295 18.20 8.77 1.51
CA SER A 295 18.96 8.45 0.30
C SER A 295 19.99 7.31 0.47
N VAL A 296 20.30 6.92 1.71
CA VAL A 296 21.19 5.78 2.03
C VAL A 296 20.44 4.56 2.56
N GLY A 297 19.10 4.55 2.46
CA GLY A 297 18.25 3.42 2.83
C GLY A 297 17.93 3.30 4.33
N VAL A 298 18.23 4.31 5.13
CA VAL A 298 17.85 4.33 6.55
C VAL A 298 16.38 4.71 6.68
N VAL A 299 15.60 3.92 7.41
CA VAL A 299 14.21 4.25 7.74
C VAL A 299 14.20 5.47 8.66
N VAL A 300 13.52 6.53 8.21
CA VAL A 300 13.39 7.82 8.91
C VAL A 300 12.08 7.87 9.69
N ASP A 301 11.00 7.42 9.06
CA ASP A 301 9.68 7.36 9.68
C ASP A 301 8.84 6.27 9.04
N THR A 302 7.82 5.82 9.77
CA THR A 302 6.88 4.80 9.32
C THR A 302 5.48 5.17 9.77
N LEU A 303 4.48 4.93 8.91
CA LEU A 303 3.08 5.11 9.24
C LEU A 303 2.28 3.88 8.81
N THR A 304 1.50 3.32 9.71
CA THR A 304 0.45 2.36 9.34
C THR A 304 -0.87 3.13 9.21
N VAL A 305 -1.36 3.20 7.98
CA VAL A 305 -2.63 3.83 7.62
C VAL A 305 -3.74 2.82 7.93
N ALA A 306 -4.61 3.15 8.87
CA ALA A 306 -5.81 2.34 9.09
C ALA A 306 -6.63 2.33 7.80
N PRO A 307 -7.06 1.16 7.30
CA PRO A 307 -7.86 1.10 6.09
C PRO A 307 -9.17 1.86 6.33
N ALA A 308 -9.39 2.97 5.62
CA ALA A 308 -10.64 3.72 5.67
C ALA A 308 -11.64 3.09 4.70
N LEU A 309 -12.03 1.85 4.97
CA LEU A 309 -12.98 1.13 4.12
C LEU A 309 -14.33 1.84 4.11
N THR A 310 -14.93 1.94 2.93
CA THR A 310 -16.38 2.17 2.85
C THR A 310 -17.11 0.94 3.41
N PRO A 311 -18.35 1.08 3.91
CA PRO A 311 -19.13 -0.08 4.33
C PRO A 311 -19.22 -1.16 3.24
N THR A 312 -19.33 -0.75 1.96
CA THR A 312 -19.36 -1.69 0.83
C THR A 312 -18.06 -2.50 0.71
N GLN A 313 -16.90 -1.87 0.85
CA GLN A 313 -15.62 -2.60 0.85
C GLN A 313 -15.47 -3.50 2.09
N GLU A 314 -15.95 -3.04 3.24
CA GLU A 314 -15.84 -3.79 4.48
C GLU A 314 -16.74 -5.02 4.51
N TYR A 315 -17.97 -4.93 3.99
CA TYR A 315 -19.00 -5.92 4.26
C TYR A 315 -19.52 -6.70 3.05
N LEU A 316 -19.29 -6.26 1.81
CA LEU A 316 -19.70 -7.01 0.63
C LEU A 316 -18.75 -8.19 0.38
N ARG A 317 -19.28 -9.41 0.31
CA ARG A 317 -18.49 -10.62 0.07
C ARG A 317 -19.18 -11.55 -0.91
N VAL A 318 -18.41 -12.24 -1.74
CA VAL A 318 -18.90 -13.39 -2.53
C VAL A 318 -19.21 -14.53 -1.58
N SER A 319 -20.46 -14.98 -1.56
CA SER A 319 -20.96 -16.04 -0.67
C SER A 319 -21.07 -17.39 -1.38
N GLU A 320 -21.37 -17.38 -2.68
CA GLU A 320 -21.62 -18.61 -3.43
C GLU A 320 -21.23 -18.44 -4.91
N VAL A 321 -20.65 -19.49 -5.51
CA VAL A 321 -20.28 -19.55 -6.93
C VAL A 321 -20.76 -20.88 -7.51
N MET A 322 -21.63 -20.81 -8.52
CA MET A 322 -22.01 -21.96 -9.33
C MET A 322 -21.32 -21.83 -10.70
N TYR A 323 -20.12 -22.42 -10.82
CA TYR A 323 -19.29 -22.29 -12.03
C TYR A 323 -19.52 -23.42 -13.05
N ASN A 324 -19.99 -24.60 -12.63
CA ASN A 324 -20.36 -25.68 -13.54
C ASN A 324 -21.65 -26.38 -13.07
N PRO A 325 -22.83 -25.85 -13.43
CA PRO A 325 -24.11 -26.43 -13.05
C PRO A 325 -24.29 -27.81 -13.69
N ARG A 326 -24.96 -28.72 -12.97
CA ARG A 326 -25.27 -30.04 -13.55
C ARG A 326 -26.17 -29.93 -14.78
N SER A 327 -25.91 -30.81 -15.74
CA SER A 327 -26.81 -31.01 -16.88
C SER A 327 -28.10 -31.66 -16.42
N LEU A 328 -29.22 -30.94 -16.59
CA LEU A 328 -30.56 -31.51 -16.50
C LEU A 328 -31.08 -31.82 -17.90
N PRO A 329 -31.92 -32.85 -18.08
CA PRO A 329 -32.77 -32.94 -19.26
C PRO A 329 -33.77 -31.78 -19.19
N THR A 330 -33.38 -30.61 -19.68
CA THR A 330 -34.31 -29.50 -19.85
C THR A 330 -35.35 -29.88 -20.90
N ASP A 331 -36.47 -29.17 -20.93
CA ASP A 331 -37.44 -29.21 -22.04
C ASP A 331 -36.86 -28.68 -23.38
N GLY A 332 -35.54 -28.51 -23.46
CA GLY A 332 -34.80 -27.90 -24.56
C GLY A 332 -34.73 -26.38 -24.48
N ARG A 333 -35.25 -25.76 -23.42
CA ARG A 333 -35.31 -24.29 -23.29
C ARG A 333 -34.04 -23.63 -22.77
N PHE A 334 -33.30 -24.32 -21.89
CA PHE A 334 -32.08 -23.82 -21.25
C PHE A 334 -31.00 -24.91 -21.31
N ASP A 335 -29.73 -24.52 -21.40
CA ASP A 335 -28.59 -25.41 -21.22
C ASP A 335 -28.08 -25.38 -19.77
N SER A 336 -27.02 -26.12 -19.44
CA SER A 336 -26.48 -26.13 -18.08
C SER A 336 -25.82 -24.79 -17.71
N GLN A 337 -25.12 -24.13 -18.64
CA GLN A 337 -24.40 -22.89 -18.38
C GLN A 337 -25.34 -21.72 -18.10
N ASP A 338 -26.57 -21.75 -18.63
CA ASP A 338 -27.64 -20.80 -18.27
C ASP A 338 -27.87 -20.69 -16.74
N PHE A 339 -27.46 -21.69 -15.95
CA PHE A 339 -27.65 -21.72 -14.51
C PHE A 339 -26.41 -21.30 -13.70
N GLU A 340 -25.37 -20.77 -14.35
CA GLU A 340 -24.21 -20.19 -13.66
C GLU A 340 -24.57 -18.88 -12.92
N TYR A 341 -23.95 -18.65 -11.77
CA TYR A 341 -24.12 -17.41 -11.01
C TYR A 341 -22.98 -17.15 -10.03
N ILE A 342 -22.88 -15.88 -9.61
CA ILE A 342 -22.08 -15.42 -8.47
C ILE A 342 -23.05 -14.75 -7.49
N GLU A 343 -23.08 -15.22 -6.24
CA GLU A 343 -23.86 -14.62 -5.17
C GLU A 343 -22.97 -13.78 -4.25
N PHE A 344 -23.53 -12.66 -3.78
CA PHE A 344 -22.93 -11.77 -2.82
C PHE A 344 -23.82 -11.66 -1.58
N ILE A 345 -23.18 -11.48 -0.42
CA ILE A 345 -23.83 -11.19 0.86
C ILE A 345 -23.31 -9.87 1.44
N ASN A 346 -24.23 -9.11 2.06
CA ASN A 346 -23.86 -8.05 2.99
C ASN A 346 -23.66 -8.65 4.38
N THR A 347 -22.40 -8.76 4.82
CA THR A 347 -22.06 -9.34 6.12
C THR A 347 -22.31 -8.43 7.32
N SER A 348 -22.61 -7.15 7.07
CA SER A 348 -22.98 -6.18 8.10
C SER A 348 -24.30 -6.55 8.75
N THR A 349 -24.40 -6.27 10.05
CA THR A 349 -25.65 -6.39 10.81
C THR A 349 -26.40 -5.06 10.91
N THR A 350 -25.79 -3.94 10.49
CA THR A 350 -26.35 -2.59 10.66
C THR A 350 -26.28 -1.72 9.41
N GLU A 351 -25.29 -1.92 8.55
CA GLU A 351 -25.05 -1.06 7.39
C GLU A 351 -25.75 -1.56 6.14
N THR A 352 -26.44 -0.66 5.45
CA THR A 352 -26.92 -0.91 4.08
C THR A 352 -25.83 -0.52 3.10
N LEU A 353 -25.50 -1.39 2.15
CA LEU A 353 -24.41 -1.15 1.20
C LEU A 353 -24.94 -0.53 -0.08
N ASP A 354 -24.25 0.49 -0.60
CA ASP A 354 -24.48 1.02 -1.95
C ASP A 354 -23.63 0.23 -2.95
N LEU A 355 -24.28 -0.37 -3.94
CA LEU A 355 -23.65 -1.18 -4.99
C LEU A 355 -23.48 -0.42 -6.31
N SER A 356 -23.87 0.85 -6.40
CA SER A 356 -23.92 1.63 -7.65
C SER A 356 -22.58 1.78 -8.38
N GLN A 357 -21.45 1.56 -7.70
CA GLN A 357 -20.10 1.59 -8.25
C GLN A 357 -19.41 0.24 -8.21
N VAL A 358 -20.11 -0.84 -7.83
CA VAL A 358 -19.52 -2.17 -7.73
C VAL A 358 -19.49 -2.84 -9.10
N ALA A 359 -18.36 -3.46 -9.44
CA ALA A 359 -18.16 -4.18 -10.69
C ALA A 359 -17.50 -5.55 -10.44
N ILE A 360 -17.73 -6.49 -11.36
CA ILE A 360 -17.02 -7.76 -11.47
C ILE A 360 -16.13 -7.69 -12.72
N ALA A 361 -14.89 -8.15 -12.57
CA ALA A 361 -13.87 -8.22 -13.62
C ALA A 361 -13.14 -9.58 -13.58
N ASP A 362 -12.23 -9.76 -14.54
CA ASP A 362 -11.46 -10.98 -14.82
C ASP A 362 -12.32 -12.16 -15.31
N ALA A 363 -12.99 -12.91 -14.43
CA ALA A 363 -13.82 -14.05 -14.81
C ALA A 363 -14.99 -13.65 -15.74
N VAL A 364 -15.76 -12.64 -15.31
CA VAL A 364 -16.90 -12.11 -16.05
C VAL A 364 -16.93 -10.59 -15.95
N THR A 365 -17.52 -9.92 -16.93
CA THR A 365 -17.78 -8.47 -16.85
C THR A 365 -19.21 -8.21 -16.41
N PHE A 366 -19.38 -7.52 -15.28
CA PHE A 366 -20.68 -7.05 -14.79
C PHE A 366 -20.55 -5.74 -14.02
N GLN A 367 -21.48 -4.80 -14.22
CA GLN A 367 -21.60 -3.58 -13.44
C GLN A 367 -22.94 -3.60 -12.71
N PHE A 368 -22.92 -3.46 -11.39
CA PHE A 368 -24.14 -3.36 -10.61
C PHE A 368 -24.92 -2.08 -10.99
N PRO A 369 -26.25 -2.16 -11.16
CA PRO A 369 -27.07 -0.96 -11.31
C PRO A 369 -27.07 -0.15 -10.01
N ALA A 370 -27.59 1.08 -10.05
CA ALA A 370 -27.80 1.86 -8.83
C ALA A 370 -28.80 1.15 -7.92
N MET A 371 -28.30 0.52 -6.86
CA MET A 371 -29.07 -0.27 -5.92
C MET A 371 -28.38 -0.38 -4.56
N GLU A 372 -29.14 -0.79 -3.57
CA GLU A 372 -28.69 -0.98 -2.20
C GLU A 372 -28.89 -2.44 -1.76
N LEU A 373 -28.01 -2.93 -0.89
CA LEU A 373 -28.09 -4.25 -0.27
C LEU A 373 -28.21 -4.10 1.25
N ALA A 374 -29.37 -4.46 1.79
CA ALA A 374 -29.68 -4.38 3.22
C ALA A 374 -28.76 -5.28 4.08
N PRO A 375 -28.60 -4.99 5.39
CA PRO A 375 -27.84 -5.85 6.31
C PRO A 375 -28.28 -7.31 6.22
N GLY A 376 -27.33 -8.23 6.09
CA GLY A 376 -27.58 -9.68 5.99
C GLY A 376 -28.23 -10.14 4.69
N ALA A 377 -28.62 -9.25 3.78
CA ALA A 377 -29.26 -9.62 2.53
C ALA A 377 -28.25 -10.16 1.50
N THR A 378 -28.73 -11.02 0.61
CA THR A 378 -27.97 -11.58 -0.51
C THR A 378 -28.47 -11.04 -1.85
N ILE A 379 -27.60 -11.06 -2.84
CA ILE A 379 -27.90 -10.67 -4.22
C ILE A 379 -27.12 -11.53 -5.20
N VAL A 380 -27.76 -11.91 -6.29
CA VAL A 380 -27.23 -12.83 -7.30
C VAL A 380 -26.95 -12.08 -8.60
N VAL A 381 -25.77 -12.29 -9.17
CA VAL A 381 -25.47 -11.96 -10.57
C VAL A 381 -25.51 -13.25 -11.37
N ALA A 382 -26.49 -13.34 -12.28
CA ALA A 382 -26.79 -14.57 -13.02
C ALA A 382 -26.11 -14.58 -14.38
N HIS A 383 -25.88 -15.75 -14.97
CA HIS A 383 -25.65 -15.82 -16.42
C HIS A 383 -26.96 -15.62 -17.18
N ASN A 384 -28.03 -16.32 -16.78
CA ASN A 384 -29.37 -16.18 -17.36
C ASN A 384 -30.45 -16.11 -16.27
N ALA A 385 -31.01 -14.91 -16.05
CA ALA A 385 -31.98 -14.67 -15.00
C ALA A 385 -33.32 -15.39 -15.23
N ALA A 386 -33.68 -15.66 -16.50
CA ALA A 386 -34.89 -16.41 -16.82
C ALA A 386 -34.74 -17.90 -16.46
N ALA A 387 -33.54 -18.46 -16.63
CA ALA A 387 -33.22 -19.83 -16.22
C ALA A 387 -33.24 -19.96 -14.69
N LEU A 388 -32.58 -19.04 -13.97
CA LEU A 388 -32.61 -19.06 -12.50
C LEU A 388 -34.03 -18.93 -11.95
N ARG A 389 -34.85 -18.00 -12.44
CA ARG A 389 -36.25 -17.89 -11.99
C ARG A 389 -37.08 -19.14 -12.30
N HIS A 390 -36.78 -19.82 -13.41
CA HIS A 390 -37.44 -21.07 -13.73
C HIS A 390 -37.11 -22.20 -12.74
N ARG A 391 -35.86 -22.25 -12.24
CA ARG A 391 -35.41 -23.29 -11.29
C ARG A 391 -35.71 -22.95 -9.83
N TYR A 392 -35.42 -21.73 -9.39
CA TYR A 392 -35.49 -21.32 -7.99
C TYR A 392 -36.74 -20.48 -7.65
N GLY A 393 -37.54 -20.11 -8.65
CA GLY A 393 -38.74 -19.29 -8.49
C GLY A 393 -38.50 -17.79 -8.69
N ASP A 394 -39.59 -17.02 -8.79
CA ASP A 394 -39.54 -15.60 -9.15
C ASP A 394 -39.00 -14.67 -8.04
N THR A 395 -38.83 -15.18 -6.81
CA THR A 395 -38.42 -14.38 -5.64
C THR A 395 -36.91 -14.30 -5.42
N ILE A 396 -36.12 -14.99 -6.24
CA ILE A 396 -34.66 -14.94 -6.17
C ILE A 396 -34.14 -13.50 -6.42
N PRO A 397 -33.28 -12.95 -5.55
CA PRO A 397 -32.80 -11.58 -5.66
C PRO A 397 -31.71 -11.49 -6.73
N ILE A 398 -32.08 -11.18 -7.98
CA ILE A 398 -31.13 -11.05 -9.09
C ILE A 398 -30.84 -9.56 -9.37
N ALA A 399 -29.56 -9.17 -9.28
CA ALA A 399 -29.07 -7.83 -9.65
C ALA A 399 -29.03 -7.61 -11.16
N GLY A 400 -28.69 -8.64 -11.93
CA GLY A 400 -28.58 -8.57 -13.38
C GLY A 400 -27.93 -9.81 -13.98
N GLU A 401 -27.60 -9.71 -15.27
CA GLU A 401 -27.00 -10.79 -16.05
C GLU A 401 -25.57 -10.43 -16.49
N PHE A 402 -24.61 -11.33 -16.28
CA PHE A 402 -23.30 -11.26 -16.93
C PHE A 402 -23.34 -11.95 -18.31
N GLY A 403 -22.18 -12.11 -18.96
CA GLY A 403 -22.09 -12.91 -20.18
C GLY A 403 -22.56 -12.22 -21.45
N GLN A 404 -22.69 -10.90 -21.43
CA GLN A 404 -23.17 -10.13 -22.58
C GLN A 404 -22.08 -9.85 -23.63
N THR A 405 -20.84 -10.26 -23.35
CA THR A 405 -19.67 -10.12 -24.24
C THR A 405 -19.10 -11.50 -24.59
N VAL A 406 -18.50 -11.63 -25.78
CA VAL A 406 -18.05 -12.94 -26.29
C VAL A 406 -16.87 -13.50 -25.51
N ASP A 407 -15.96 -12.64 -25.04
CA ASP A 407 -14.70 -13.08 -24.41
C ASP A 407 -14.86 -13.47 -22.92
N GLN A 408 -16.00 -13.16 -22.30
CA GLN A 408 -16.31 -13.37 -20.88
C GLN A 408 -17.78 -13.78 -20.71
N TYR A 409 -18.18 -14.73 -21.55
CA TYR A 409 -19.57 -15.18 -21.69
C TYR A 409 -20.04 -16.00 -20.47
N SER A 410 -19.22 -16.91 -19.98
CA SER A 410 -19.53 -17.86 -18.91
C SER A 410 -18.35 -17.94 -17.93
N LEU A 411 -18.60 -18.49 -16.75
CA LEU A 411 -17.53 -18.91 -15.83
C LEU A 411 -16.75 -20.09 -16.43
N SER A 412 -15.47 -20.21 -16.08
CA SER A 412 -14.60 -21.31 -16.45
C SER A 412 -14.90 -22.54 -15.61
N ASN A 413 -15.19 -23.67 -16.27
CA ASN A 413 -15.38 -24.95 -15.59
C ASN A 413 -14.10 -25.47 -14.91
N GLY A 414 -12.92 -24.97 -15.29
CA GLY A 414 -11.61 -25.43 -14.77
C GLY A 414 -10.96 -24.48 -13.77
N GLY A 415 -11.71 -23.51 -13.24
CA GLY A 415 -11.17 -22.45 -12.37
C GLY A 415 -10.70 -21.21 -13.13
N GLU A 416 -10.73 -20.08 -12.42
CA GLU A 416 -10.23 -18.76 -12.85
C GLU A 416 -10.30 -17.74 -11.70
N ARG A 417 -9.87 -16.50 -11.97
CA ARG A 417 -9.88 -15.39 -11.02
C ARG A 417 -11.16 -14.57 -11.09
N ILE A 418 -11.84 -14.41 -9.96
CA ILE A 418 -12.93 -13.45 -9.80
C ILE A 418 -12.39 -12.21 -9.09
N THR A 419 -12.59 -11.03 -9.68
CA THR A 419 -12.23 -9.75 -9.05
C THR A 419 -13.46 -8.87 -8.90
N VAL A 420 -13.78 -8.49 -7.67
CA VAL A 420 -14.86 -7.57 -7.28
C VAL A 420 -14.24 -6.21 -6.99
N GLN A 421 -14.72 -5.16 -7.65
CA GLN A 421 -14.15 -3.81 -7.57
C GLN A 421 -15.19 -2.76 -7.19
N LEU A 422 -14.74 -1.65 -6.61
CA LEU A 422 -15.49 -0.43 -6.36
C LEU A 422 -14.89 0.70 -7.21
N GLY A 423 -15.71 1.29 -8.07
CA GLY A 423 -15.25 2.28 -9.06
C GLY A 423 -14.24 1.68 -10.03
N ASP A 424 -13.39 2.53 -10.60
CA ASP A 424 -12.56 2.12 -11.73
C ASP A 424 -11.39 1.20 -11.34
N ARG A 425 -10.99 1.07 -10.06
CA ARG A 425 -9.73 0.38 -9.65
C ARG A 425 -9.62 -0.17 -8.21
N ASP A 426 -10.55 0.08 -7.29
CA ASP A 426 -10.38 -0.43 -5.93
C ASP A 426 -10.93 -1.84 -5.79
N ILE A 427 -10.13 -2.80 -5.37
CA ILE A 427 -10.59 -4.17 -5.16
C ILE A 427 -11.38 -4.22 -3.85
N ILE A 428 -12.58 -4.80 -3.86
CA ILE A 428 -13.31 -5.21 -2.64
C ILE A 428 -12.78 -6.58 -2.24
N GLN A 429 -12.74 -7.50 -3.19
CA GLN A 429 -12.34 -8.88 -3.01
C GLN A 429 -11.82 -9.43 -4.34
N ALA A 430 -10.77 -10.24 -4.30
CA ALA A 430 -10.32 -10.97 -5.48
C ALA A 430 -9.74 -12.31 -5.07
N PHE A 431 -10.08 -13.37 -5.79
CA PHE A 431 -9.63 -14.73 -5.49
C PHE A 431 -9.69 -15.62 -6.73
N ASP A 432 -8.92 -16.69 -6.72
CA ASP A 432 -8.94 -17.76 -7.72
C ASP A 432 -9.74 -18.95 -7.18
N TYR A 433 -10.75 -19.43 -7.92
CA TYR A 433 -11.41 -20.70 -7.63
C TYR A 433 -10.86 -21.83 -8.53
N ASP A 434 -10.97 -23.08 -8.08
CA ASP A 434 -10.41 -24.24 -8.76
C ASP A 434 -11.38 -25.44 -8.64
N ASP A 435 -11.58 -26.15 -9.76
CA ASP A 435 -12.51 -27.28 -9.89
C ASP A 435 -12.04 -28.52 -9.09
N ALA A 436 -10.74 -28.61 -8.81
CA ALA A 436 -10.17 -29.69 -8.02
C ALA A 436 -10.48 -29.59 -6.52
N TRP A 437 -10.98 -28.44 -6.03
CA TRP A 437 -11.29 -28.25 -4.61
C TRP A 437 -12.38 -29.20 -4.11
N TYR A 438 -13.46 -29.34 -4.89
CA TYR A 438 -14.61 -30.16 -4.51
C TYR A 438 -15.24 -30.80 -5.75
N PRO A 439 -15.02 -32.10 -6.04
CA PRO A 439 -15.52 -32.74 -7.26
C PRO A 439 -17.04 -32.70 -7.46
N THR A 440 -17.83 -32.49 -6.40
CA THR A 440 -19.29 -32.37 -6.49
C THR A 440 -19.75 -31.00 -7.02
N THR A 441 -18.86 -29.99 -7.04
CA THR A 441 -19.16 -28.67 -7.58
C THR A 441 -18.89 -28.55 -9.08
N ASP A 442 -18.26 -29.57 -9.66
CA ASP A 442 -17.91 -29.64 -11.08
C ASP A 442 -18.94 -30.47 -11.86
N GLY A 443 -20.11 -29.87 -12.15
CA GLY A 443 -21.11 -30.46 -13.04
C GLY A 443 -21.99 -31.56 -12.42
N VAL A 444 -21.83 -31.86 -11.12
CA VAL A 444 -22.67 -32.83 -10.38
C VAL A 444 -23.86 -32.15 -9.70
N GLY A 445 -23.75 -30.84 -9.43
CA GLY A 445 -24.87 -29.98 -9.06
C GLY A 445 -24.68 -29.19 -7.78
N SER A 446 -23.63 -29.40 -6.99
CA SER A 446 -23.34 -28.50 -5.88
C SER A 446 -22.73 -27.20 -6.39
N SER A 447 -22.93 -26.09 -5.68
CA SER A 447 -22.15 -24.85 -5.84
C SER A 447 -20.99 -24.84 -4.85
N LEU A 448 -20.04 -23.92 -5.05
CA LEU A 448 -19.08 -23.53 -4.01
C LEU A 448 -19.74 -22.51 -3.10
N GLU A 449 -19.86 -22.81 -1.81
CA GLU A 449 -20.34 -21.90 -0.77
C GLU A 449 -19.19 -21.53 0.18
N ILE A 450 -19.05 -20.26 0.53
CA ILE A 450 -18.06 -19.84 1.53
C ILE A 450 -18.48 -20.35 2.91
N ARG A 451 -17.52 -20.86 3.69
CA ARG A 451 -17.80 -21.37 5.04
C ARG A 451 -18.11 -20.26 6.03
N ASP A 452 -17.29 -19.21 6.03
CA ASP A 452 -17.47 -18.04 6.88
C ASP A 452 -17.29 -16.77 6.05
N PRO A 453 -18.39 -16.06 5.70
CA PRO A 453 -18.30 -14.83 4.93
C PRO A 453 -17.64 -13.68 5.72
N ARG A 454 -17.42 -13.83 7.04
CA ARG A 454 -16.74 -12.85 7.91
C ARG A 454 -15.26 -13.16 8.15
N ALA A 455 -14.76 -14.25 7.59
CA ALA A 455 -13.35 -14.61 7.68
C ALA A 455 -12.43 -13.62 6.94
N SER A 456 -11.13 -13.73 7.18
CA SER A 456 -10.13 -12.95 6.46
C SER A 456 -10.13 -13.29 4.97
N LEU A 457 -9.97 -12.29 4.09
CA LEU A 457 -10.13 -12.45 2.64
C LEU A 457 -9.22 -13.51 2.00
N ASN A 458 -8.09 -13.84 2.61
CA ASN A 458 -7.19 -14.89 2.13
C ASN A 458 -7.83 -16.29 2.13
N VAL A 459 -8.94 -16.52 2.85
CA VAL A 459 -9.61 -17.84 2.81
C VAL A 459 -10.33 -18.08 1.49
N TRP A 460 -10.66 -17.04 0.72
CA TRP A 460 -11.30 -17.20 -0.59
C TRP A 460 -10.34 -17.82 -1.63
N ASP A 461 -9.02 -17.66 -1.46
CA ASP A 461 -7.98 -18.25 -2.32
C ASP A 461 -7.59 -19.69 -1.87
N ALA A 462 -8.34 -20.29 -0.96
CA ALA A 462 -8.00 -21.60 -0.40
C ALA A 462 -9.22 -22.52 -0.33
N ALA A 463 -9.05 -23.78 -0.74
CA ALA A 463 -10.11 -24.79 -0.73
C ALA A 463 -10.83 -24.90 0.64
N ASN A 464 -10.08 -24.78 1.75
CA ASN A 464 -10.63 -24.89 3.10
C ASN A 464 -11.50 -23.70 3.51
N GLY A 465 -11.49 -22.57 2.79
CA GLY A 465 -12.44 -21.48 2.99
C GLY A 465 -13.83 -21.79 2.41
N TRP A 466 -13.92 -22.75 1.49
CA TRP A 466 -15.13 -23.11 0.75
C TRP A 466 -15.66 -24.48 1.16
N ARG A 467 -16.89 -24.78 0.77
CA ARG A 467 -17.50 -26.11 0.80
C ARG A 467 -18.37 -26.31 -0.44
N ALA A 468 -18.70 -27.57 -0.74
CA ALA A 468 -19.80 -27.86 -1.65
C ALA A 468 -21.14 -27.59 -0.96
N SER A 469 -22.11 -26.99 -1.67
CA SER A 469 -23.47 -26.84 -1.17
C SER A 469 -24.10 -28.18 -0.83
N SER A 470 -24.84 -28.22 0.29
CA SER A 470 -25.58 -29.41 0.72
C SER A 470 -26.86 -29.65 -0.09
N GLN A 471 -27.42 -28.57 -0.65
CA GLN A 471 -28.52 -28.66 -1.61
C GLN A 471 -27.98 -28.91 -3.01
N GLN A 472 -28.59 -29.88 -3.69
CA GLN A 472 -28.39 -30.07 -5.12
C GLN A 472 -28.94 -28.84 -5.86
N ASP A 473 -28.16 -28.35 -6.82
CA ASP A 473 -28.34 -27.09 -7.54
C ASP A 473 -28.08 -25.82 -6.72
N GLY A 474 -27.41 -25.90 -5.56
CA GLY A 474 -27.02 -24.71 -4.79
C GLY A 474 -28.19 -24.03 -4.06
N THR A 475 -27.90 -22.91 -3.40
CA THR A 475 -28.87 -22.17 -2.57
C THR A 475 -28.95 -20.66 -2.87
N PRO A 476 -29.01 -20.25 -4.15
CA PRO A 476 -28.90 -18.83 -4.49
C PRO A 476 -30.09 -18.02 -3.95
N GLY A 477 -29.77 -16.89 -3.33
CA GLY A 477 -30.72 -16.04 -2.61
C GLY A 477 -31.08 -16.52 -1.21
N GLN A 478 -30.49 -17.63 -0.74
CA GLN A 478 -30.80 -18.26 0.54
C GLN A 478 -29.57 -18.49 1.42
N PHE A 479 -28.41 -17.95 1.03
CA PHE A 479 -27.23 -18.03 1.89
C PHE A 479 -27.55 -17.43 3.26
N GLY A 480 -27.60 -18.30 4.26
CA GLY A 480 -27.96 -17.95 5.62
C GLY A 480 -26.90 -17.04 6.24
N THR A 481 -27.35 -15.98 6.91
CA THR A 481 -26.54 -15.22 7.86
C THR A 481 -26.15 -16.00 9.11
N GLU A 482 -26.76 -17.19 9.26
CA GLU A 482 -26.69 -17.97 10.49
C GLU A 482 -25.27 -18.46 10.68
N PRO A 483 -24.60 -17.97 11.73
CA PRO A 483 -23.28 -18.43 12.01
C PRO A 483 -23.30 -19.95 12.20
N LEU A 484 -22.36 -20.66 11.61
CA LEU A 484 -22.27 -22.12 11.81
C LEU A 484 -22.19 -22.47 13.31
N TRP A 485 -21.76 -21.55 14.18
CA TRP A 485 -21.76 -21.77 15.62
C TRP A 485 -23.12 -21.64 16.33
N ASP A 486 -24.20 -21.20 15.67
CA ASP A 486 -25.54 -21.00 16.26
C ASP A 486 -26.58 -21.91 15.58
N PRO A 487 -26.55 -23.23 15.86
CA PRO A 487 -27.46 -24.19 15.26
C PRO A 487 -28.95 -23.93 15.58
N ASN A 488 -29.27 -23.22 16.68
CA ASN A 488 -30.66 -22.90 17.03
C ASN A 488 -31.16 -21.56 16.45
N THR A 489 -30.27 -20.75 15.87
CA THR A 489 -30.53 -19.48 15.17
C THR A 489 -31.13 -18.39 16.06
N ASN A 490 -30.81 -18.39 17.37
CA ASN A 490 -31.34 -17.42 18.32
C ASN A 490 -30.43 -16.19 18.53
N GLY A 491 -29.24 -16.19 17.94
CA GLY A 491 -28.23 -15.14 18.02
C GLY A 491 -27.29 -15.22 19.23
N VAL A 492 -27.35 -16.31 20.02
CA VAL A 492 -26.61 -16.51 21.27
C VAL A 492 -26.05 -17.93 21.28
N PHE A 493 -24.73 -18.07 21.49
CA PHE A 493 -24.12 -19.38 21.71
C PHE A 493 -24.29 -19.79 23.17
N ASP A 494 -25.13 -20.78 23.44
CA ASP A 494 -25.44 -21.28 24.77
C ASP A 494 -25.51 -22.83 24.81
N PRO A 495 -25.73 -23.47 25.98
CA PRO A 495 -25.78 -24.92 26.07
C PRO A 495 -26.79 -25.58 25.12
N ALA A 496 -27.89 -24.89 24.76
CA ALA A 496 -28.91 -25.45 23.87
C ALA A 496 -28.38 -25.63 22.43
N ASP A 497 -27.35 -24.88 22.04
CA ASP A 497 -26.67 -25.11 20.75
C ASP A 497 -25.91 -26.41 20.76
N ILE A 498 -25.15 -26.68 21.83
CA ILE A 498 -24.42 -27.94 21.99
C ILE A 498 -25.39 -29.12 22.02
N ASP A 499 -26.51 -28.98 22.71
CA ASP A 499 -27.56 -30.01 22.78
C ASP A 499 -28.10 -30.37 21.38
N LEU A 500 -28.26 -29.38 20.49
CA LEU A 500 -28.66 -29.64 19.11
C LEU A 500 -27.62 -30.43 18.32
N VAL A 501 -26.34 -30.13 18.51
CA VAL A 501 -25.24 -30.86 17.85
C VAL A 501 -25.17 -32.29 18.40
N CYS A 502 -25.19 -32.45 19.72
CA CYS A 502 -25.23 -33.76 20.39
C CYS A 502 -26.40 -34.61 19.87
N ALA A 503 -27.60 -34.02 19.77
CA ALA A 503 -28.78 -34.71 19.25
C ALA A 503 -28.67 -35.09 17.77
N ALA A 504 -27.86 -34.36 17.00
CA ALA A 504 -27.62 -34.65 15.59
C ALA A 504 -26.60 -35.78 15.37
N ILE A 505 -25.75 -36.12 16.36
CA ILE A 505 -24.73 -37.17 16.23
C ILE A 505 -25.32 -38.48 15.71
N GLY A 506 -24.72 -39.01 14.64
CA GLY A 506 -25.18 -40.23 13.98
C GLY A 506 -26.41 -40.08 13.05
N SER A 507 -26.99 -38.88 12.91
CA SER A 507 -28.11 -38.63 11.99
C SER A 507 -27.69 -38.56 10.51
N GLY A 508 -26.43 -38.22 10.24
CA GLY A 508 -25.91 -37.94 8.90
C GLY A 508 -26.30 -36.56 8.34
N ASP A 509 -26.91 -35.70 9.17
CA ASP A 509 -27.21 -34.32 8.79
C ASP A 509 -25.93 -33.47 8.87
N LEU A 510 -25.21 -33.39 7.75
CA LEU A 510 -23.93 -32.67 7.64
C LEU A 510 -24.04 -31.16 7.88
N ARG A 511 -25.22 -30.63 8.20
CA ARG A 511 -25.36 -29.26 8.73
C ARG A 511 -24.71 -29.09 10.11
N TYR A 512 -24.54 -30.17 10.87
CA TYR A 512 -23.93 -30.17 12.20
C TYR A 512 -22.49 -30.74 12.20
N ASP A 513 -21.93 -31.04 11.03
CA ASP A 513 -20.52 -31.42 10.87
C ASP A 513 -19.67 -30.14 10.92
N PHE A 514 -19.22 -29.78 12.12
CA PHE A 514 -18.52 -28.54 12.41
C PHE A 514 -17.02 -28.64 12.22
N ASN A 515 -16.45 -29.83 12.38
CA ASN A 515 -15.03 -30.04 12.12
C ASN A 515 -14.75 -30.35 10.63
N PHE A 516 -15.81 -30.63 9.86
CA PHE A 516 -15.84 -30.86 8.43
C PHE A 516 -15.07 -32.08 7.93
N ASP A 517 -14.96 -33.12 8.76
CA ASP A 517 -14.31 -34.38 8.40
C ASP A 517 -15.29 -35.40 7.77
N GLN A 518 -16.54 -34.98 7.52
CA GLN A 518 -17.65 -35.79 7.00
C GLN A 518 -18.12 -36.88 7.96
N GLN A 519 -17.73 -36.81 9.24
CA GLN A 519 -18.17 -37.69 10.30
C GLN A 519 -18.84 -36.85 11.37
N LEU A 520 -20.15 -37.06 11.55
CA LEU A 520 -20.90 -36.34 12.56
C LEU A 520 -20.71 -37.03 13.93
N ASP A 521 -19.74 -36.55 14.71
CA ASP A 521 -19.30 -37.14 15.97
C ASP A 521 -18.86 -36.11 17.04
N LEU A 522 -18.30 -36.58 18.16
CA LEU A 522 -17.92 -35.71 19.28
C LEU A 522 -16.81 -34.70 18.92
N ALA A 523 -16.07 -34.92 17.85
CA ALA A 523 -15.07 -33.97 17.38
C ALA A 523 -15.70 -32.70 16.79
N ASP A 524 -16.97 -32.73 16.36
CA ASP A 524 -17.74 -31.54 15.95
C ASP A 524 -18.05 -30.62 17.13
N VAL A 525 -18.52 -31.22 18.22
CA VAL A 525 -18.75 -30.51 19.49
C VAL A 525 -17.44 -29.95 20.02
N THR A 526 -16.37 -30.76 19.99
CA THR A 526 -15.02 -30.31 20.36
C THR A 526 -14.55 -29.10 19.54
N TYR A 527 -14.86 -29.08 18.24
CA TYR A 527 -14.51 -27.99 17.35
C TYR A 527 -15.24 -26.70 17.76
N LEU A 528 -16.55 -26.76 17.97
CA LEU A 528 -17.35 -25.61 18.41
C LEU A 528 -16.85 -25.00 19.72
N LEU A 529 -16.56 -25.83 20.72
CA LEU A 529 -16.07 -25.38 22.04
C LEU A 529 -14.72 -24.64 21.95
N LYS A 530 -13.86 -25.06 21.01
CA LYS A 530 -12.52 -24.45 20.80
C LYS A 530 -12.61 -23.13 20.04
N GLU A 531 -13.43 -23.07 18.99
CA GLU A 531 -13.56 -21.89 18.13
C GLU A 531 -14.30 -20.73 18.82
N ARG A 532 -15.28 -21.03 19.69
CA ARG A 532 -16.11 -20.02 20.34
C ARG A 532 -15.85 -19.98 21.83
N ASN A 533 -15.27 -18.87 22.29
CA ASN A 533 -15.07 -18.51 23.70
C ASN A 533 -14.13 -19.39 24.51
N ASN A 534 -13.43 -20.35 23.91
CA ASN A 534 -12.49 -21.24 24.61
C ASN A 534 -13.19 -21.92 25.80
N ILE A 535 -14.41 -22.42 25.56
CA ILE A 535 -15.24 -23.12 26.54
C ILE A 535 -14.62 -24.48 26.79
N ALA A 536 -14.49 -24.83 28.07
CA ALA A 536 -13.93 -26.10 28.49
C ALA A 536 -15.03 -27.17 28.57
N TYR A 537 -14.68 -28.42 28.26
CA TYR A 537 -15.51 -29.54 28.73
C TYR A 537 -15.73 -29.41 30.24
N GLY A 538 -16.96 -29.56 30.73
CA GLY A 538 -17.28 -29.36 32.14
C GLY A 538 -17.78 -27.96 32.52
N ASP A 539 -17.61 -26.96 31.66
CA ASP A 539 -18.16 -25.61 31.87
C ASP A 539 -19.65 -25.62 31.53
N ALA A 540 -20.49 -25.80 32.56
CA ALA A 540 -21.93 -25.96 32.42
C ALA A 540 -22.67 -24.61 32.34
N ASN A 541 -22.04 -23.54 32.84
CA ASN A 541 -22.64 -22.20 32.90
C ASN A 541 -22.10 -21.23 31.83
N PHE A 542 -21.14 -21.69 31.01
CA PHE A 542 -20.49 -20.93 29.94
C PHE A 542 -19.76 -19.67 30.43
N ASP A 543 -19.21 -19.69 31.65
CA ASP A 543 -18.42 -18.58 32.20
C ASP A 543 -16.94 -18.59 31.75
N GLY A 544 -16.55 -19.59 30.95
CA GLY A 544 -15.22 -19.80 30.40
C GLY A 544 -14.29 -20.58 31.33
N LYS A 545 -14.81 -21.17 32.42
CA LYS A 545 -14.01 -21.91 33.40
C LYS A 545 -14.74 -23.12 33.95
N PHE A 546 -14.23 -24.31 33.67
CA PHE A 546 -14.62 -25.49 34.44
C PHE A 546 -14.11 -25.39 35.90
N ASN A 547 -15.03 -25.24 36.86
CA ASN A 547 -14.74 -25.10 38.29
C ASN A 547 -15.85 -25.67 39.19
N SER A 548 -15.75 -25.44 40.50
CA SER A 548 -16.71 -25.97 41.47
C SER A 548 -18.15 -25.46 41.28
N SER A 549 -18.32 -24.30 40.66
CA SER A 549 -19.63 -23.70 40.40
C SER A 549 -20.40 -24.54 39.38
N ASP A 550 -19.73 -25.06 38.36
CA ASP A 550 -20.30 -25.97 37.35
C ASP A 550 -20.73 -27.28 37.98
N LEU A 551 -19.86 -27.88 38.79
CA LEU A 551 -20.19 -29.12 39.50
C LEU A 551 -21.40 -28.93 40.43
N VAL A 552 -21.46 -27.82 41.15
CA VAL A 552 -22.63 -27.51 41.99
C VAL A 552 -23.88 -27.34 41.15
N LEU A 553 -23.79 -26.71 39.97
CA LEU A 553 -24.92 -26.52 39.06
C LEU A 553 -25.49 -27.87 38.60
N VAL A 554 -24.65 -28.74 38.02
CA VAL A 554 -25.11 -30.04 37.49
C VAL A 554 -25.61 -30.99 38.58
N PHE A 555 -24.96 -31.03 39.75
CA PHE A 555 -25.43 -31.87 40.87
C PHE A 555 -26.71 -31.36 41.53
N GLN A 556 -27.06 -30.07 41.36
CA GLN A 556 -28.34 -29.54 41.84
C GLN A 556 -29.52 -29.98 40.98
N VAL A 557 -29.29 -30.26 39.69
CA VAL A 557 -30.31 -30.81 38.78
C VAL A 557 -30.73 -32.20 39.26
N GLY A 558 -29.76 -32.99 39.73
CA GLY A 558 -30.01 -34.27 40.39
C GLY A 558 -30.08 -35.48 39.45
N GLU A 559 -29.51 -35.35 38.25
CA GLU A 559 -29.55 -36.38 37.19
C GLU A 559 -28.30 -37.28 37.16
N TYR A 560 -27.34 -37.04 38.05
CA TYR A 560 -26.14 -37.86 38.13
C TYR A 560 -26.47 -39.31 38.53
N GLU A 561 -26.25 -40.25 37.61
CA GLU A 561 -26.47 -41.68 37.81
C GLU A 561 -27.88 -41.97 38.39
N ASP A 562 -28.92 -41.34 37.84
CA ASP A 562 -30.29 -41.37 38.36
C ASP A 562 -31.17 -42.51 37.80
N ASP A 563 -30.60 -43.36 36.93
CA ASP A 563 -31.27 -44.46 36.20
C ASP A 563 -32.41 -43.98 35.25
N VAL A 564 -32.44 -42.72 34.85
CA VAL A 564 -33.35 -42.19 33.81
C VAL A 564 -32.57 -42.06 32.51
N GLU A 565 -33.01 -42.72 31.44
CA GLU A 565 -32.33 -42.64 30.15
C GLU A 565 -32.67 -41.32 29.42
N LYS A 566 -31.62 -40.65 28.95
CA LYS A 566 -31.62 -39.51 28.01
C LYS A 566 -32.34 -38.27 28.50
N ASN A 567 -32.18 -37.92 29.77
CA ASN A 567 -32.79 -36.72 30.36
C ASN A 567 -31.82 -35.55 30.59
N SER A 568 -30.52 -35.69 30.31
CA SER A 568 -29.54 -34.62 30.54
C SER A 568 -29.07 -33.97 29.25
N GLY A 569 -28.97 -32.64 29.24
CA GLY A 569 -28.21 -31.85 28.27
C GLY A 569 -26.87 -31.35 28.82
N TRP A 570 -26.17 -30.52 28.05
CA TRP A 570 -24.84 -30.01 28.38
C TRP A 570 -24.80 -29.25 29.71
N ALA A 571 -25.79 -28.39 29.95
CA ALA A 571 -25.91 -27.62 31.20
C ALA A 571 -26.27 -28.47 32.42
N GLU A 572 -26.74 -29.70 32.19
CA GLU A 572 -27.19 -30.66 33.21
C GLU A 572 -26.14 -31.74 33.48
N GLY A 573 -25.12 -31.84 32.62
CA GLY A 573 -23.90 -32.64 32.84
C GLY A 573 -23.55 -33.63 31.73
N ASP A 574 -24.35 -33.73 30.65
CA ASP A 574 -24.00 -34.54 29.49
C ASP A 574 -22.92 -33.85 28.66
N TRP A 575 -21.67 -34.20 28.91
CA TRP A 575 -20.51 -33.61 28.23
C TRP A 575 -19.94 -34.53 27.15
N ASN A 576 -20.46 -35.76 27.03
CA ASN A 576 -20.04 -36.73 26.02
C ASN A 576 -21.08 -36.94 24.90
N CYS A 577 -22.24 -36.29 25.00
CA CYS A 577 -23.37 -36.35 24.07
C CYS A 577 -24.07 -37.72 23.99
N ASP A 578 -24.09 -38.51 25.07
CA ASP A 578 -24.86 -39.78 25.12
C ASP A 578 -26.30 -39.60 25.65
N GLY A 579 -26.60 -38.42 26.22
CA GLY A 579 -27.88 -38.02 26.80
C GLY A 579 -27.97 -38.21 28.32
N ASP A 580 -26.95 -38.75 28.98
CA ASP A 580 -27.01 -39.13 30.39
C ASP A 580 -25.86 -38.48 31.19
N PHE A 581 -26.15 -37.86 32.35
CA PHE A 581 -25.07 -37.37 33.22
C PHE A 581 -24.48 -38.51 34.07
N THR A 582 -23.34 -39.06 33.64
CA THR A 582 -22.72 -40.20 34.30
C THR A 582 -21.29 -39.92 34.76
N THR A 583 -20.66 -40.94 35.36
CA THR A 583 -19.24 -40.91 35.67
C THR A 583 -18.36 -40.72 34.41
N ALA A 584 -18.82 -41.12 33.22
CA ALA A 584 -18.07 -40.94 31.98
C ALA A 584 -17.88 -39.47 31.62
N ASP A 585 -18.92 -38.65 31.79
CA ASP A 585 -18.90 -37.20 31.56
C ASP A 585 -17.93 -36.50 32.50
N LEU A 586 -17.99 -36.84 33.79
CA LEU A 586 -17.06 -36.30 34.78
C LEU A 586 -15.61 -36.64 34.42
N VAL A 587 -15.35 -37.85 33.91
CA VAL A 587 -14.01 -38.24 33.48
C VAL A 587 -13.57 -37.43 32.26
N LEU A 588 -14.44 -37.27 31.26
CA LEU A 588 -14.15 -36.48 30.05
C LEU A 588 -13.86 -35.02 30.40
N ALA A 589 -14.72 -34.38 31.20
CA ALA A 589 -14.50 -33.00 31.65
C ALA A 589 -13.24 -32.83 32.48
N MET A 590 -12.88 -33.79 33.34
CA MET A 590 -11.63 -33.72 34.09
C MET A 590 -10.39 -33.92 33.21
N GLN A 591 -10.50 -34.65 32.10
CA GLN A 591 -9.41 -34.88 31.15
C GLN A 591 -9.21 -33.68 30.21
N GLU A 592 -10.29 -33.18 29.62
CA GLU A 592 -10.25 -32.17 28.56
C GLU A 592 -10.50 -30.74 29.07
N GLY A 593 -11.22 -30.59 30.20
CA GLY A 593 -11.71 -29.30 30.69
C GLY A 593 -10.78 -28.50 31.59
N ALA A 594 -9.68 -29.08 32.05
CA ALA A 594 -8.68 -28.42 32.92
C ALA A 594 -9.25 -27.73 34.17
N PHE A 595 -9.92 -28.49 35.05
CA PHE A 595 -10.58 -28.00 36.28
C PHE A 595 -9.75 -26.98 37.07
N THR A 596 -10.34 -25.80 37.33
CA THR A 596 -9.70 -24.69 38.04
C THR A 596 -10.24 -24.53 39.46
N VAL A 597 -9.35 -24.23 40.41
CA VAL A 597 -9.72 -23.99 41.82
C VAL A 597 -9.69 -22.49 42.08
N GLU A 598 -10.81 -21.90 42.48
CA GLU A 598 -10.82 -20.50 42.92
C GLU A 598 -9.96 -20.29 44.16
N ALA A 599 -9.09 -19.28 44.13
CA ALA A 599 -8.24 -18.90 45.25
C ALA A 599 -9.07 -18.23 46.37
N ASN A 600 -9.69 -19.04 47.22
CA ASN A 600 -10.35 -18.55 48.43
C ASN A 600 -9.32 -18.00 49.43
N ARG A 601 -9.14 -16.67 49.51
CA ARG A 601 -8.50 -16.00 50.66
C ARG A 601 -9.57 -15.37 51.57
N PRO A 602 -9.83 -15.92 52.77
CA PRO A 602 -10.39 -15.13 53.85
C PRO A 602 -9.28 -14.32 54.50
N LYS A 603 -9.39 -12.98 54.48
CA LYS A 603 -8.63 -12.11 55.40
C LYS A 603 -9.11 -12.42 56.82
N ALA A 604 -8.34 -13.21 57.56
CA ALA A 604 -8.47 -13.28 59.02
C ALA A 604 -8.18 -11.88 59.60
N ARG A 605 -9.23 -11.22 60.08
CA ARG A 605 -9.13 -10.05 60.95
C ARG A 605 -8.53 -10.54 62.27
N ALA A 606 -7.28 -10.18 62.56
CA ALA A 606 -6.72 -10.33 63.89
C ALA A 606 -7.47 -9.41 64.85
N ALA A 607 -8.30 -9.99 65.71
CA ALA A 607 -8.67 -9.39 66.99
C ALA A 607 -7.82 -10.09 68.05
N VAL A 608 -6.90 -9.34 68.65
CA VAL A 608 -6.25 -9.71 69.91
C VAL A 608 -6.58 -8.59 70.90
N LEU A 609 -7.08 -9.03 72.05
CA LEU A 609 -7.36 -8.26 73.27
C LEU A 609 -6.12 -7.54 73.81
#